data_AF-A0A937W693-F1
#
_entry.id   AF-A0A937W693-F1
#
_cell.length_a   1.000
_cell.length_b   1.000
_cell.length_c   1.000
_cell.angle_alpha   90.00
_cell.angle_beta   90.00
_cell.angle_gamma   90.00
#
_symmetry.space_group_name_H-M   'P 1'
#
loop_
_entity.id
_entity.type
_entity.pdbx_description
1 polymer ?
#
loop_
_entity_poly.entity_id
_entity_poly.type
_entity_poly.pdbx_seq_one_letter_code
_entity_poly.pdbx_strand_id
1 'polypeptide(L)'
;MSRLSCLSQLVRARHSRGGRLAWYAVSLFVCALLLMPQAGGAQSQEPAFVSGVLDLPISNYYLTPRGVIVENSGVIAQPSLLLNFNLYQGDGPINAVIGTVGIWNSIHSKQRDPLNASTTPNWNELDLISGVSVTFLKSWTFSFNYEYWVSPIDAFPSASHIELKLAYGDSFLKDLLPRLPGELSINPYINFFIELKNKTAAPATVDKGFYFE
;
A
#
# COMPACT_ATOMS: atom_id res chain seq x y z
N MET A 1 -41.08 -37.74 -8.29
CA MET A 1 -40.67 -37.16 -9.59
C MET A 1 -41.27 -35.76 -9.66
N SER A 2 -40.61 -34.63 -9.85
CA SER A 2 -39.23 -34.14 -9.66
C SER A 2 -39.34 -32.61 -9.75
N ARG A 3 -38.72 -31.90 -8.80
CA ARG A 3 -38.57 -30.44 -8.77
C ARG A 3 -37.47 -29.99 -9.74
N LEU A 4 -37.40 -28.68 -10.00
CA LEU A 4 -36.26 -27.88 -10.49
C LEU A 4 -36.07 -27.78 -12.01
N SER A 5 -36.45 -26.63 -12.59
CA SER A 5 -35.74 -26.00 -13.73
C SER A 5 -36.40 -24.69 -14.20
N CYS A 6 -36.42 -23.61 -13.39
CA CYS A 6 -36.64 -22.27 -13.95
C CYS A 6 -36.19 -21.13 -13.03
N LEU A 7 -34.92 -21.11 -12.61
CA LEU A 7 -34.33 -19.94 -11.92
C LEU A 7 -32.80 -20.00 -12.04
N SER A 8 -32.30 -19.80 -13.26
CA SER A 8 -30.86 -19.71 -13.48
C SER A 8 -30.51 -18.85 -14.70
N GLN A 9 -31.12 -17.67 -14.86
CA GLN A 9 -30.66 -16.67 -15.83
C GLN A 9 -30.98 -15.23 -15.40
N LEU A 10 -30.45 -14.77 -14.26
CA LEU A 10 -30.46 -13.33 -13.97
C LEU A 10 -29.38 -12.92 -12.95
N VAL A 11 -28.11 -13.13 -13.30
CA VAL A 11 -26.99 -12.36 -12.74
C VAL A 11 -26.16 -11.85 -13.90
N ARG A 12 -26.71 -10.85 -14.60
CA ARG A 12 -25.95 -10.06 -15.57
C ARG A 12 -25.25 -8.95 -14.77
N ALA A 13 -23.99 -9.18 -14.41
CA ALA A 13 -23.16 -8.22 -13.70
C ALA A 13 -23.12 -6.89 -14.47
N ARG A 14 -23.78 -5.88 -13.91
CA ARG A 14 -23.85 -4.53 -14.46
C ARG A 14 -22.55 -3.82 -14.10
N HIS A 15 -21.49 -4.01 -14.88
CA HIS A 15 -20.31 -3.13 -14.79
C HIS A 15 -20.76 -1.71 -15.12
N SER A 16 -20.82 -0.85 -14.10
CA SER A 16 -21.20 0.55 -14.27
C SER A 16 -20.11 1.26 -15.07
N ARG A 17 -20.52 2.10 -16.02
CA ARG A 17 -19.61 2.89 -16.88
C ARG A 17 -18.66 3.80 -16.09
N GLY A 18 -18.93 4.04 -14.80
CA GLY A 18 -18.09 4.87 -13.93
C GLY A 18 -16.70 4.27 -13.63
N GLY A 19 -16.56 2.94 -13.62
CA GLY A 19 -15.27 2.31 -13.30
C GLY A 19 -14.19 2.61 -14.35
N ARG A 20 -14.53 2.60 -15.64
CA ARG A 20 -13.56 2.79 -16.74
C ARG A 20 -13.01 4.21 -16.81
N LEU A 21 -13.79 5.22 -16.42
CA LEU A 21 -13.37 6.63 -16.39
C LEU A 21 -12.34 6.90 -15.28
N ALA A 22 -12.48 6.24 -14.13
CA ALA A 22 -11.50 6.33 -13.05
C ALA A 22 -10.13 5.77 -13.47
N TRP A 23 -10.12 4.67 -14.23
CA TRP A 23 -8.88 4.05 -14.74
C TRP A 23 -8.10 4.94 -15.71
N TYR A 24 -8.77 5.60 -16.66
CA TYR A 24 -8.08 6.51 -17.58
C TYR A 24 -7.54 7.77 -16.89
N ALA A 25 -8.25 8.28 -15.88
CA ALA A 25 -7.81 9.45 -15.13
C ALA A 25 -6.51 9.20 -14.35
N VAL A 26 -6.36 8.03 -13.72
CA VAL A 26 -5.15 7.65 -12.98
C VAL A 26 -3.95 7.47 -13.93
N SER A 27 -4.13 6.80 -15.08
CA SER A 27 -3.04 6.60 -16.05
C SER A 27 -2.57 7.91 -16.70
N LEU A 28 -3.49 8.83 -17.01
CA LEU A 28 -3.13 10.15 -17.56
C LEU A 28 -2.38 11.03 -16.55
N PHE A 29 -2.71 10.92 -15.26
CA PHE A 29 -2.04 11.70 -14.21
C PHE A 29 -0.59 11.24 -14.00
N VAL A 30 -0.32 9.93 -14.03
CA VAL A 30 1.05 9.38 -13.93
C VAL A 30 1.90 9.78 -15.15
N CYS A 31 1.35 9.73 -16.36
CA CYS A 31 2.06 10.18 -17.56
C CYS A 31 2.34 11.70 -17.57
N ALA A 32 1.41 12.52 -17.05
CA ALA A 32 1.61 13.96 -16.96
C ALA A 32 2.74 14.34 -15.98
N LEU A 33 2.88 13.63 -14.87
CA LEU A 33 3.96 13.85 -13.89
C LEU A 33 5.35 13.50 -14.43
N LEU A 34 5.45 12.48 -15.28
CA LEU A 34 6.73 12.08 -15.92
C LEU A 34 7.22 13.05 -17.01
N LEU A 35 6.33 13.92 -17.52
CA LEU A 35 6.63 14.85 -18.61
C LEU A 35 6.82 16.30 -18.14
N MET A 36 6.77 16.57 -16.83
CA MET A 36 6.99 17.92 -16.32
C MET A 36 8.48 18.31 -16.39
N PRO A 37 8.81 19.48 -16.95
CA PRO A 37 10.19 19.99 -16.95
C PRO A 37 10.67 20.18 -15.50
N GLN A 38 11.81 19.58 -15.17
CA GLN A 38 12.52 19.84 -13.92
C GLN A 38 13.14 21.23 -14.00
N ALA A 39 12.58 22.20 -13.29
CA ALA A 39 13.16 23.54 -13.20
C ALA A 39 14.47 23.48 -12.40
N GLY A 40 15.60 23.52 -13.09
CA GLY A 40 16.93 23.64 -12.48
C GLY A 40 17.11 25.03 -11.89
N GLY A 41 16.81 25.17 -10.59
CA GLY A 41 17.16 26.33 -9.78
C GLY A 41 17.80 25.86 -8.48
N ALA A 42 18.89 26.51 -8.05
CA ALA A 42 19.51 26.26 -6.75
C ALA A 42 18.50 26.58 -5.65
N GLN A 43 17.91 25.55 -5.06
CA GLN A 43 16.80 25.67 -4.12
C GLN A 43 17.34 25.73 -2.69
N SER A 44 16.90 26.72 -1.92
CA SER A 44 17.03 26.72 -0.47
C SER A 44 16.54 25.38 0.07
N GLN A 45 17.27 24.82 1.04
CA GLN A 45 17.11 23.45 1.56
C GLN A 45 15.85 23.28 2.41
N GLU A 46 14.71 23.79 1.95
CA GLU A 46 13.40 23.38 2.44
C GLU A 46 13.01 22.06 1.76
N PRO A 47 12.40 21.12 2.49
CA PRO A 47 11.95 19.87 1.90
C PRO A 47 10.95 20.17 0.76
N ALA A 48 11.17 19.54 -0.39
CA ALA A 48 10.29 19.70 -1.54
C ALA A 48 8.84 19.39 -1.17
N PHE A 49 7.87 20.18 -1.63
CA PHE A 49 6.45 19.95 -1.30
C PHE A 49 5.99 18.52 -1.66
N VAL A 50 6.50 17.96 -2.76
CA VAL A 50 6.24 16.58 -3.18
C VAL A 50 7.55 15.82 -3.31
N SER A 51 7.58 14.61 -2.77
CA SER A 51 8.59 13.59 -3.06
C SER A 51 7.89 12.28 -3.43
N GLY A 52 8.63 11.31 -3.95
CA GLY A 52 8.03 10.03 -4.30
C GLY A 52 9.03 8.91 -4.46
N VAL A 53 8.50 7.69 -4.46
CA VAL A 53 9.24 6.45 -4.66
C VAL A 53 8.53 5.68 -5.77
N LEU A 54 9.29 5.32 -6.80
CA LEU A 54 8.89 4.36 -7.83
C LEU A 54 9.75 3.13 -7.65
N ASP A 55 9.13 1.97 -7.49
CA ASP A 55 9.82 0.69 -7.35
C ASP A 55 9.22 -0.37 -8.28
N LEU A 56 10.06 -1.27 -8.78
CA LEU A 56 9.67 -2.39 -9.63
C LEU A 56 10.41 -3.66 -9.20
N PRO A 57 10.05 -4.25 -8.06
CA PRO A 57 10.55 -5.56 -7.68
C PRO A 57 10.05 -6.61 -8.66
N ILE A 58 10.96 -7.49 -9.07
CA ILE A 58 10.67 -8.68 -9.86
C ILE A 58 11.21 -9.88 -9.12
N SER A 59 10.37 -10.88 -8.87
CA SER A 59 10.71 -12.09 -8.12
C SER A 59 10.03 -13.32 -8.70
N ASN A 60 10.37 -14.49 -8.18
CA ASN A 60 9.63 -15.74 -8.38
C ASN A 60 8.84 -16.17 -7.12
N TYR A 61 8.77 -15.30 -6.11
CA TYR A 61 8.04 -15.51 -4.86
C TYR A 61 7.33 -14.23 -4.44
N TYR A 62 6.03 -14.34 -4.17
CA TYR A 62 5.30 -13.30 -3.47
C TYR A 62 5.11 -13.71 -2.01
N LEU A 63 5.89 -13.05 -1.14
CA LEU A 63 5.76 -13.08 0.31
C LEU A 63 5.08 -11.79 0.76
N THR A 64 3.99 -11.92 1.52
CA THR A 64 3.40 -10.77 2.21
C THR A 64 4.36 -10.28 3.31
N PRO A 65 4.26 -9.01 3.74
CA PRO A 65 4.97 -8.50 4.92
C PRO A 65 4.80 -9.35 6.18
N ARG A 66 3.69 -10.11 6.28
CA ARG A 66 3.35 -10.99 7.41
C ARG A 66 3.84 -12.44 7.23
N GLY A 67 4.72 -12.70 6.26
CA GLY A 67 5.33 -14.01 6.04
C GLY A 67 4.45 -15.05 5.35
N VAL A 68 3.27 -14.67 4.83
CA VAL A 68 2.42 -15.57 4.05
C VAL A 68 2.93 -15.66 2.61
N ILE A 69 3.12 -16.88 2.10
CA ILE A 69 3.44 -17.14 0.69
C ILE A 69 2.13 -17.12 -0.11
N VAL A 70 2.03 -16.19 -1.06
CA VAL A 70 0.85 -16.04 -1.93
C VAL A 70 1.04 -16.78 -3.25
N GLU A 71 2.24 -16.66 -3.84
CA GLU A 71 2.66 -17.35 -5.07
C GLU A 71 4.14 -17.73 -4.95
N ASN A 72 4.51 -18.90 -5.47
CA ASN A 72 5.87 -19.46 -5.37
C ASN A 72 6.40 -19.99 -6.70
N SER A 73 5.77 -19.59 -7.81
CA SER A 73 6.12 -20.03 -9.15
C SER A 73 5.85 -18.97 -10.21
N GLY A 74 6.56 -19.07 -11.34
CA GLY A 74 6.50 -18.06 -12.40
C GLY A 74 7.29 -16.79 -12.08
N VAL A 75 7.03 -15.73 -12.85
CA VAL A 75 7.59 -14.40 -12.68
C VAL A 75 6.51 -13.49 -12.10
N ILE A 76 6.89 -12.74 -11.07
CA ILE A 76 6.01 -11.84 -10.32
C ILE A 76 6.64 -10.45 -10.39
N ALA A 77 5.94 -9.50 -10.99
CA ALA A 77 6.33 -8.10 -11.01
C ALA A 77 5.42 -7.32 -10.05
N GLN A 78 6.02 -6.52 -9.17
CA GLN A 78 5.30 -5.86 -8.08
C GLN A 78 5.44 -4.32 -8.09
N PRO A 79 5.11 -3.63 -9.19
CA PRO A 79 5.36 -2.20 -9.31
C PRO A 79 4.58 -1.40 -8.28
N SER A 80 5.24 -0.39 -7.72
CA SER A 80 4.65 0.56 -6.79
C SER A 80 5.05 1.99 -7.08
N LEU A 81 4.13 2.90 -6.79
CA LEU A 81 4.36 4.35 -6.81
C LEU A 81 3.77 4.92 -5.54
N LEU A 82 4.60 5.56 -4.72
CA LEU A 82 4.19 6.30 -3.55
C LEU A 82 4.58 7.77 -3.74
N LEU A 83 3.64 8.67 -3.46
CA LEU A 83 3.85 10.11 -3.44
C LEU A 83 3.64 10.62 -2.02
N ASN A 84 4.59 11.39 -1.53
CA ASN A 84 4.57 12.02 -0.22
C ASN A 84 4.47 13.53 -0.39
N PHE A 85 3.58 14.14 0.38
CA PHE A 85 3.31 15.57 0.40
C PHE A 85 3.76 16.11 1.75
N ASN A 86 4.75 16.99 1.76
CA ASN A 86 5.18 17.69 2.96
C ASN A 86 4.16 18.79 3.26
N LEU A 87 3.17 18.48 4.09
CA LEU A 87 2.02 19.35 4.39
C LEU A 87 2.34 20.41 5.44
N TYR A 88 3.29 20.11 6.34
CA TYR A 88 3.71 21.00 7.41
C TYR A 88 5.13 20.68 7.86
N GLN A 89 5.90 21.72 8.21
CA GLN A 89 7.21 21.64 8.86
C GLN A 89 7.33 22.77 9.89
N GLY A 90 7.85 22.50 11.09
CA GLY A 90 8.06 23.53 12.10
C GLY A 90 8.87 23.11 13.34
N ASP A 91 9.20 24.11 14.17
CA ASP A 91 10.03 23.93 15.38
C ASP A 91 9.22 23.70 16.67
N GLY A 92 7.88 23.73 16.57
CA GLY A 92 6.98 23.54 17.70
C GLY A 92 6.87 22.08 18.18
N PRO A 93 5.86 21.77 19.02
CA PRO A 93 5.59 20.41 19.48
C PRO A 93 5.24 19.44 18.34
N ILE A 94 4.62 19.93 17.27
CA ILE A 94 4.48 19.21 16.00
C ILE A 94 5.59 19.71 15.09
N ASN A 95 6.35 18.76 14.52
CA ASN A 95 7.52 19.05 13.72
C ASN A 95 7.29 18.83 12.24
N ALA A 96 6.53 17.80 11.88
CA ALA A 96 6.21 17.52 10.49
C ALA A 96 4.84 16.87 10.35
N VAL A 97 4.15 17.16 9.24
CA VAL A 97 2.98 16.41 8.79
C VAL A 97 3.20 16.03 7.32
N ILE A 98 3.16 14.74 7.03
CA ILE A 98 3.34 14.19 5.69
C ILE A 98 2.08 13.43 5.30
N GLY A 99 1.48 13.80 4.18
CA GLY A 99 0.42 13.02 3.54
C GLY A 99 1.01 12.07 2.51
N THR A 100 0.51 10.84 2.43
CA THR A 100 0.98 9.85 1.46
C THR A 100 -0.19 9.32 0.66
N VAL A 101 0.00 9.15 -0.65
CA VAL A 101 -0.89 8.36 -1.50
C VAL A 101 -0.05 7.46 -2.37
N GLY A 102 -0.57 6.31 -2.74
CA GLY A 102 0.18 5.40 -3.58
C GLY A 102 -0.66 4.28 -4.16
N ILE A 103 0.01 3.54 -5.03
CA ILE A 103 -0.50 2.30 -5.61
C ILE A 103 0.59 1.23 -5.50
N TRP A 104 0.17 0.01 -5.26
CA TRP A 104 1.01 -1.17 -5.36
C TRP A 104 0.28 -2.23 -6.18
N ASN A 105 1.01 -3.01 -6.98
CA ASN A 105 0.41 -4.02 -7.85
C ASN A 105 1.14 -5.35 -7.69
N SER A 106 0.46 -6.44 -8.00
CA SER A 106 1.04 -7.78 -8.11
C SER A 106 0.63 -8.41 -9.43
N ILE A 107 1.58 -8.59 -10.35
CA ILE A 107 1.35 -9.11 -11.70
C ILE A 107 2.13 -10.40 -11.88
N HIS A 108 1.45 -11.51 -12.13
CA HIS A 108 2.02 -12.86 -12.13
C HIS A 108 1.97 -13.47 -13.53
N SER A 109 3.06 -14.09 -13.96
CA SER A 109 3.11 -14.81 -15.25
C SER A 109 2.39 -16.16 -15.18
N LYS A 110 2.19 -16.68 -13.97
CA LYS A 110 1.47 -17.92 -13.71
C LYS A 110 0.42 -17.61 -12.65
N GLN A 111 -0.82 -18.01 -12.92
CA GLN A 111 -1.94 -17.75 -12.03
C GLN A 111 -2.13 -18.87 -11.00
N ARG A 112 -2.67 -18.47 -9.85
CA ARG A 112 -3.50 -19.34 -9.01
C ARG A 112 -4.88 -19.44 -9.66
N ASP A 113 -5.48 -20.64 -9.71
CA ASP A 113 -6.75 -20.91 -10.41
C ASP A 113 -7.78 -19.78 -10.21
N PRO A 114 -8.04 -18.95 -11.24
CA PRO A 114 -8.92 -17.80 -11.08
C PRO A 114 -10.35 -18.30 -10.83
N LEU A 115 -11.04 -17.70 -9.86
CA LEU A 115 -12.42 -18.08 -9.54
C LEU A 115 -13.38 -17.78 -10.71
N ASN A 116 -13.00 -16.86 -11.61
CA ASN A 116 -13.79 -16.42 -12.76
C ASN A 116 -12.91 -16.07 -13.97
N ALA A 117 -13.51 -16.01 -15.17
CA ALA A 117 -12.84 -15.55 -16.38
C ALA A 117 -12.58 -14.03 -16.32
N SER A 118 -11.44 -13.62 -15.76
CA SER A 118 -11.01 -12.21 -15.72
C SER A 118 -10.44 -11.73 -17.06
N THR A 119 -10.70 -10.47 -17.40
CA THR A 119 -10.10 -9.81 -18.58
C THR A 119 -8.63 -9.42 -18.36
N THR A 120 -8.14 -9.51 -17.13
CA THR A 120 -6.74 -9.21 -16.75
C THR A 120 -6.15 -10.39 -15.99
N PRO A 121 -5.99 -11.57 -16.63
CA PRO A 121 -5.64 -12.82 -15.95
C PRO A 121 -4.31 -12.73 -15.18
N ASN A 122 -3.37 -11.91 -15.62
CA ASN A 122 -2.07 -11.86 -14.95
C ASN A 122 -2.01 -10.84 -13.80
N TRP A 123 -3.06 -10.04 -13.56
CA TRP A 123 -3.03 -9.00 -12.53
C TRP A 123 -3.70 -9.48 -11.26
N ASN A 124 -2.91 -10.07 -10.36
CA ASN A 124 -3.39 -10.71 -9.14
C ASN A 124 -4.02 -9.71 -8.17
N GLU A 125 -3.37 -8.55 -7.98
CA GLU A 125 -3.69 -7.61 -6.89
C GLU A 125 -3.33 -6.17 -7.24
N LEU A 126 -4.16 -5.25 -6.76
CA LEU A 126 -3.93 -3.81 -6.74
C LEU A 126 -4.30 -3.28 -5.35
N ASP A 127 -3.37 -2.57 -4.73
CA ASP A 127 -3.57 -1.90 -3.47
C ASP A 127 -3.57 -0.39 -3.70
N LEU A 128 -4.61 0.26 -3.20
CA LEU A 128 -4.68 1.73 -3.12
C LEU A 128 -4.25 2.13 -1.71
N ILE A 129 -3.22 2.96 -1.63
CA ILE A 129 -2.58 3.35 -0.38
C ILE A 129 -2.86 4.83 -0.13
N SER A 130 -3.24 5.17 1.09
CA SER A 130 -3.34 6.55 1.56
C SER A 130 -2.92 6.63 3.03
N GLY A 131 -2.29 7.72 3.44
CA GLY A 131 -1.84 7.83 4.81
C GLY A 131 -1.49 9.25 5.23
N VAL A 132 -1.32 9.41 6.53
CA VAL A 132 -0.79 10.62 7.15
C VAL A 132 0.18 10.23 8.25
N SER A 133 1.33 10.88 8.28
CA SER A 133 2.31 10.75 9.34
C SER A 133 2.53 12.10 10.01
N VAL A 134 2.54 12.10 11.34
CA VAL A 134 2.78 13.27 12.17
C VAL A 134 4.00 13.01 13.04
N THR A 135 5.05 13.81 12.85
CA THR A 135 6.21 13.83 13.74
C THR A 135 6.01 14.90 14.79
N PHE A 136 6.16 14.53 16.07
CA PHE A 136 6.00 15.41 17.23
C PHE A 136 7.11 15.19 18.24
N LEU A 137 7.38 16.23 19.04
CA LEU A 137 8.44 16.25 20.05
C LEU A 137 9.80 15.80 19.51
N LYS A 138 10.07 16.09 18.23
CA LYS A 138 11.27 15.80 17.42
C LYS A 138 11.60 14.33 17.20
N SER A 139 11.11 13.44 18.06
CA SER A 139 11.51 12.03 18.07
C SER A 139 10.34 11.07 17.88
N TRP A 140 9.10 11.49 18.04
CA TRP A 140 7.96 10.58 17.91
C TRP A 140 7.30 10.77 16.56
N THR A 141 6.99 9.66 15.88
CA THR A 141 6.21 9.69 14.65
C THR A 141 5.02 8.76 14.79
N PHE A 142 3.82 9.32 14.68
CA PHE A 142 2.59 8.55 14.54
C PHE A 142 2.18 8.50 13.08
N SER A 143 1.92 7.32 12.56
CA SER A 143 1.47 7.09 11.20
C SER A 143 0.11 6.39 11.21
N PHE A 144 -0.80 6.92 10.40
CA PHE A 144 -2.05 6.30 10.04
C PHE A 144 -1.98 5.99 8.55
N ASN A 145 -2.20 4.72 8.16
CA ASN A 145 -2.35 4.32 6.78
C ASN A 145 -3.69 3.62 6.60
N TYR A 146 -4.35 3.88 5.49
CA TYR A 146 -5.50 3.16 5.00
C TYR A 146 -5.16 2.54 3.65
N GLU A 147 -5.45 1.26 3.53
CA GLU A 147 -5.25 0.51 2.30
C GLU A 147 -6.54 -0.14 1.84
N TYR A 148 -6.76 -0.12 0.53
CA TYR A 148 -7.87 -0.81 -0.13
C TYR A 148 -7.35 -1.74 -1.20
N TRP A 149 -7.55 -3.03 -0.99
CA TRP A 149 -7.01 -4.09 -1.82
C TRP A 149 -8.08 -4.63 -2.75
N VAL A 150 -7.72 -4.86 -4.00
CA VAL A 150 -8.59 -5.38 -5.04
C VAL A 150 -7.88 -6.53 -5.73
N SER A 151 -8.61 -7.61 -6.03
CA SER A 151 -8.13 -8.66 -6.92
C SER A 151 -8.74 -8.50 -8.32
N PRO A 152 -8.00 -7.99 -9.33
CA PRO A 152 -8.51 -7.90 -10.70
C PRO A 152 -8.85 -9.26 -11.32
N ILE A 153 -8.24 -10.35 -10.82
CA ILE A 153 -8.57 -11.72 -11.23
C ILE A 153 -9.69 -12.35 -10.41
N ASP A 154 -10.26 -11.61 -9.45
CA ASP A 154 -11.29 -12.09 -8.55
C ASP A 154 -10.86 -13.34 -7.75
N ALA A 155 -9.58 -13.42 -7.39
CA ALA A 155 -9.05 -14.51 -6.55
C ALA A 155 -9.50 -14.39 -5.09
N PHE A 156 -9.86 -13.18 -4.67
CA PHE A 156 -10.37 -12.86 -3.34
C PHE A 156 -11.25 -11.60 -3.38
N PRO A 157 -12.22 -11.45 -2.46
CA PRO A 157 -13.04 -10.25 -2.41
C PRO A 157 -12.23 -9.04 -1.97
N SER A 158 -12.56 -7.84 -2.47
CA SER A 158 -11.87 -6.61 -2.07
C SER A 158 -11.86 -6.42 -0.56
N ALA A 159 -10.71 -6.02 -0.01
CA ALA A 159 -10.48 -5.89 1.42
C ALA A 159 -9.97 -4.49 1.76
N SER A 160 -10.13 -4.08 3.01
CA SER A 160 -9.67 -2.76 3.46
C SER A 160 -9.12 -2.81 4.87
N HIS A 161 -8.07 -2.06 5.12
CA HIS A 161 -7.27 -2.13 6.35
C HIS A 161 -6.87 -0.75 6.82
N ILE A 162 -6.66 -0.64 8.13
CA ILE A 162 -5.95 0.49 8.73
C ILE A 162 -4.69 -0.05 9.39
N GLU A 163 -3.60 0.67 9.20
CA GLU A 163 -2.36 0.49 9.93
C GLU A 163 -2.10 1.73 10.79
N LEU A 164 -1.87 1.52 12.09
CA LEU A 164 -1.49 2.55 13.04
C LEU A 164 -0.10 2.22 13.58
N LYS A 165 0.87 3.11 13.33
CA LYS A 165 2.24 2.92 13.78
C LYS A 165 2.67 4.07 14.68
N LEU A 166 3.27 3.76 15.82
CA LEU A 166 3.98 4.73 16.64
C LEU A 166 5.46 4.35 16.66
N ALA A 167 6.31 5.21 16.12
CA ALA A 167 7.75 5.03 16.06
C ALA A 167 8.48 6.09 16.89
N TYR A 168 9.64 5.73 17.43
CA TYR A 168 10.52 6.62 18.17
C TYR A 168 11.91 6.68 17.53
N GLY A 169 12.34 7.88 17.16
CA GLY A 169 13.69 8.19 16.73
C GLY A 169 14.62 8.31 17.94
N ASP A 170 15.55 7.38 18.04
CA ASP A 170 16.42 7.18 19.20
C ASP A 170 17.80 7.83 19.04
N SER A 171 17.86 9.00 18.39
CA SER A 171 19.10 9.71 18.13
C SER A 171 19.92 10.00 19.40
N PHE A 172 19.28 10.01 20.57
CA PHE A 172 19.95 10.13 21.88
C PHE A 172 20.99 9.01 22.14
N LEU A 173 20.86 7.84 21.50
CA LEU A 173 21.83 6.75 21.62
C LEU A 173 23.19 7.13 21.05
N LYS A 174 23.23 8.03 20.06
CA LYS A 174 24.48 8.58 19.51
C LYS A 174 25.25 9.35 20.57
N ASP A 175 24.54 10.15 21.36
CA ASP A 175 25.12 10.95 22.45
C ASP A 175 25.53 10.07 23.64
N LEU A 176 24.78 9.00 23.91
CA LEU A 176 25.01 8.11 25.05
C LEU A 176 26.21 7.18 24.84
N LEU A 177 26.49 6.75 23.60
CA LEU A 177 27.54 5.76 23.28
C LEU A 177 28.54 6.28 22.23
N PRO A 178 29.28 7.37 22.51
CA PRO A 178 30.09 8.08 21.51
C PRO A 178 31.33 7.32 21.02
N ARG A 179 31.64 6.15 21.62
CA ARG A 179 32.82 5.34 21.28
C ARG A 179 32.49 4.08 20.48
N LEU A 180 31.23 3.80 20.19
CA LEU A 180 30.86 2.71 19.30
C LEU A 180 31.10 3.13 17.84
N PRO A 181 31.84 2.35 17.03
CA PRO A 181 31.96 2.61 15.61
C PRO A 181 30.60 2.37 14.93
N GLY A 182 30.01 3.45 14.42
CA GLY A 182 28.69 3.45 13.77
C GLY A 182 27.64 4.21 14.58
N GLU A 183 26.65 4.78 13.88
CA GLU A 183 25.50 5.43 14.51
C GLU A 183 24.52 4.37 15.00
N LEU A 184 24.72 3.84 16.22
CA LEU A 184 23.79 2.88 16.79
C LEU A 184 22.40 3.52 16.89
N SER A 185 21.44 2.87 16.25
CA SER A 185 20.03 3.25 16.26
C SER A 185 19.20 1.97 16.16
N ILE A 186 18.30 1.77 17.10
CA ILE A 186 17.38 0.62 17.22
C ILE A 186 15.96 0.96 16.69
N ASN A 187 15.60 2.24 16.57
CA ASN A 187 14.34 2.78 16.03
C ASN A 187 13.10 1.97 16.44
N PRO A 188 12.77 1.92 17.75
CA PRO A 188 11.68 1.08 18.21
C PRO A 188 10.34 1.62 17.70
N TYR A 189 9.42 0.70 17.44
CA TYR A 189 8.07 1.04 17.06
C TYR A 189 7.08 0.02 17.60
N ILE A 190 5.81 0.40 17.60
CA ILE A 190 4.67 -0.50 17.74
C ILE A 190 3.78 -0.27 16.53
N ASN A 191 3.32 -1.35 15.91
CA ASN A 191 2.43 -1.32 14.77
C ASN A 191 1.14 -2.10 15.03
N PHE A 192 0.02 -1.55 14.59
CA PHE A 192 -1.30 -2.15 14.68
C PHE A 192 -1.93 -2.24 13.30
N PHE A 193 -2.16 -3.45 12.80
CA PHE A 193 -2.90 -3.68 11.56
C PHE A 193 -4.31 -4.19 11.89
N ILE A 194 -5.31 -3.50 11.36
CA ILE A 194 -6.72 -3.74 11.65
C ILE A 194 -7.46 -4.03 10.35
N GLU A 195 -8.02 -5.23 10.24
CA GLU A 195 -8.91 -5.59 9.12
C GLU A 195 -10.30 -4.95 9.32
N LEU A 196 -10.69 -4.07 8.40
CA LEU A 196 -11.99 -3.39 8.44
C LEU A 196 -13.07 -4.16 7.67
N LYS A 197 -12.70 -4.73 6.53
CA LYS A 197 -13.61 -5.45 5.63
C LYS A 197 -12.86 -6.56 4.92
N ASN A 198 -13.43 -7.76 4.95
CA ASN A 198 -12.86 -8.99 4.42
C ASN A 198 -11.45 -9.29 4.99
N LYS A 199 -10.94 -10.49 4.73
CA LYS A 199 -9.62 -10.91 5.21
C LYS A 199 -8.64 -11.09 4.08
N THR A 200 -7.38 -10.88 4.40
CA THR A 200 -6.27 -10.97 3.45
C THR A 200 -5.53 -12.31 3.52
N ALA A 201 -5.66 -13.06 4.62
CA ALA A 201 -5.10 -14.40 4.77
C ALA A 201 -5.97 -15.31 5.67
N ALA A 202 -6.27 -16.53 5.20
CA ALA A 202 -6.95 -17.67 5.86
C ALA A 202 -8.51 -17.73 5.79
N PRO A 203 -9.10 -18.96 5.74
CA PRO A 203 -10.54 -19.15 5.62
C PRO A 203 -11.28 -18.58 6.84
N ALA A 204 -12.26 -17.72 6.55
CA ALA A 204 -12.93 -16.85 7.49
C ALA A 204 -13.77 -17.61 8.53
N THR A 205 -13.37 -17.54 9.80
CA THR A 205 -14.22 -17.92 10.96
C THR A 205 -14.52 -16.75 11.89
N VAL A 206 -13.92 -15.57 11.69
CA VAL A 206 -14.16 -14.34 12.47
C VAL A 206 -14.11 -13.11 11.58
N ASP A 207 -14.97 -12.12 11.85
CA ASP A 207 -15.22 -10.95 10.98
C ASP A 207 -14.09 -9.89 10.97
N LYS A 208 -13.16 -9.94 11.93
CA LYS A 208 -12.04 -8.97 12.08
C LYS A 208 -10.76 -9.69 12.51
N GLY A 209 -9.62 -9.16 12.07
CA GLY A 209 -8.28 -9.56 12.48
C GLY A 209 -7.48 -8.38 13.01
N PHE A 210 -6.62 -8.65 13.99
CA PHE A 210 -5.69 -7.69 14.58
C PHE A 210 -4.30 -8.29 14.56
N TYR A 211 -3.33 -7.55 14.05
CA TYR A 211 -1.92 -7.94 14.04
C TYR A 211 -1.10 -6.86 14.74
N PHE A 212 -0.09 -7.30 15.49
CA PHE A 212 0.76 -6.45 16.32
C PHE A 212 2.22 -6.80 16.04
N GLU A 213 3.03 -5.78 15.78
CA GLU A 213 4.48 -5.89 15.54
C GLU A 213 5.24 -4.83 16.33
#